data_AF-A0A0S8J373-F1
#
_entry.id   AF-A0A0S8J373-F1
#
_cell.length_a   1.000
_cell.length_b   1.000
_cell.length_c   1.000
_cell.angle_alpha   90.00
_cell.angle_beta   90.00
_cell.angle_gamma   90.00
#
_symmetry.space_group_name_H-M   'P 1'
#
loop_
_entity.id
_entity.type
_entity.pdbx_description
1 polymer ?
#
loop_
_entity_poly.entity_id
_entity_poly.type
_entity_poly.pdbx_seq_one_letter_code
_entity_poly.pdbx_strand_id
1 'polypeptide(L)'
;MQPILFSLRASVVPFQLLRPLPTIFASVAGVSGECAGSEMPARVKEEFTSHLNCMTEMTKALAEMSPSLCPECDAILERIKKLDQAESAALCEETSTFNLALEQMCQKHKTPVREECRAHGFKFRDIYRSSVHVKKLALIYEDEITDRVSSLKDILCEKCYYDVELKSEESLKSEPVRSDFALYAPTSLPGQVYLDGLPNAKVPLLLMVDLGKKLEECSIADLRRVFRHQQRDIDMLYSPFPPIRLFQKVDIGYIEHLYKHGATGTGNV
;
A
#
# COMPACT_ATOMS: atom_id res chain seq x y z
N MET A 1 -13.51 -15.64 -13.24
CA MET A 1 -12.34 -14.79 -13.54
C MET A 1 -11.22 -15.17 -12.60
N GLN A 2 -10.01 -15.46 -13.12
CA GLN A 2 -8.86 -15.62 -12.24
C GLN A 2 -8.59 -14.28 -11.56
N PRO A 3 -8.38 -14.24 -10.24
CA PRO A 3 -7.86 -13.04 -9.59
C PRO A 3 -6.57 -12.66 -10.32
N ILE A 4 -6.33 -11.37 -10.55
CA ILE A 4 -5.07 -10.91 -11.13
C ILE A 4 -3.96 -11.50 -10.25
N LEU A 5 -3.30 -12.54 -10.77
CA LEU A 5 -2.25 -13.24 -10.08
C LEU A 5 -1.04 -12.33 -10.24
N PHE A 6 -0.91 -11.39 -9.31
CA PHE A 6 0.21 -10.47 -9.17
C PHE A 6 1.49 -11.28 -8.92
N SER A 7 2.05 -11.83 -10.00
CA SER A 7 3.17 -12.77 -9.97
C SER A 7 4.52 -12.09 -9.96
N LEU A 8 4.61 -10.81 -9.58
CA LEU A 8 5.91 -10.17 -9.46
C LEU A 8 6.67 -10.83 -8.34
N ARG A 9 7.67 -11.61 -8.75
CA ARG A 9 8.60 -12.20 -7.82
C ARG A 9 9.41 -11.04 -7.24
N ALA A 10 9.31 -10.86 -5.93
CA ALA A 10 10.15 -9.94 -5.15
C ALA A 10 11.65 -10.16 -5.37
N SER A 11 12.02 -11.35 -5.85
CA SER A 11 13.38 -11.70 -6.23
C SER A 11 13.82 -11.15 -7.59
N VAL A 12 12.91 -10.62 -8.41
CA VAL A 12 13.20 -10.11 -9.76
C VAL A 12 13.17 -8.59 -9.77
N VAL A 13 12.05 -7.98 -9.35
CA VAL A 13 11.89 -6.52 -9.35
C VAL A 13 12.41 -5.94 -8.03
N PRO A 14 13.31 -4.93 -8.04
CA PRO A 14 13.76 -4.28 -6.82
C PRO A 14 12.60 -3.63 -6.05
N PHE A 15 12.74 -3.57 -4.73
CA PHE A 15 11.75 -2.98 -3.84
C PHE A 15 11.29 -1.58 -4.28
N GLN A 16 12.23 -0.74 -4.72
CA GLN A 16 12.00 0.62 -5.18
C GLN A 16 10.93 0.69 -6.27
N LEU A 17 11.02 -0.20 -7.27
CA LEU A 17 10.08 -0.29 -8.39
C LEU A 17 8.84 -1.11 -8.04
N LEU A 18 8.91 -1.99 -7.04
CA LEU A 18 7.75 -2.71 -6.51
C LEU A 18 6.83 -1.82 -5.68
N ARG A 19 7.39 -0.79 -5.04
CA ARG A 19 6.71 -0.03 -3.99
C ARG A 19 5.37 0.59 -4.45
N PRO A 20 5.25 1.19 -5.64
CA PRO A 20 3.98 1.81 -6.04
C PRO A 20 2.92 0.80 -6.53
N LEU A 21 3.33 -0.42 -6.85
CA LEU A 21 2.52 -1.38 -7.60
C LEU A 21 1.26 -1.87 -6.88
N PRO A 22 1.25 -2.13 -5.56
CA PRO A 22 0.05 -2.65 -4.91
C PRO A 22 -1.14 -1.70 -5.00
N THR A 23 -0.90 -0.39 -4.98
CA THR A 23 -1.97 0.60 -5.16
C THR A 23 -2.51 0.57 -6.58
N ILE A 24 -1.64 0.53 -7.60
CA ILE A 24 -2.03 0.40 -9.02
C ILE A 24 -2.89 -0.85 -9.21
N PHE A 25 -2.41 -1.96 -8.64
CA PHE A 25 -3.01 -3.28 -8.73
C PHE A 25 -4.35 -3.39 -8.03
N ALA A 26 -4.45 -2.89 -6.79
CA ALA A 26 -5.71 -2.85 -6.05
C ALA A 26 -6.75 -1.97 -6.77
N SER A 27 -6.30 -0.85 -7.35
CA SER A 27 -7.16 0.07 -8.10
C SER A 27 -7.80 -0.65 -9.28
N VAL A 28 -7.02 -1.42 -10.04
CA VAL A 28 -7.52 -2.18 -11.20
C VAL A 28 -8.36 -3.38 -10.76
N ALA A 29 -7.96 -4.08 -9.70
CA ALA A 29 -8.70 -5.23 -9.18
C ALA A 29 -10.12 -4.85 -8.73
N GLY A 30 -10.33 -3.65 -8.18
CA GLY A 30 -11.66 -3.16 -7.85
C GLY A 30 -12.57 -3.01 -9.07
N VAL A 31 -12.06 -2.45 -10.17
CA VAL A 31 -12.80 -2.29 -11.44
C VAL A 31 -13.08 -3.62 -12.12
N SER A 32 -12.12 -4.55 -12.07
CA SER A 32 -12.23 -5.85 -12.75
C SER A 32 -12.93 -6.92 -11.91
N GLY A 33 -13.07 -6.71 -10.60
CA GLY A 33 -13.63 -7.66 -9.64
C GLY A 33 -15.14 -7.49 -9.45
N GLU A 34 -15.57 -7.34 -8.19
CA GLU A 34 -16.99 -7.26 -7.81
C GLU A 34 -17.70 -6.01 -8.38
N CYS A 35 -16.94 -5.00 -8.84
CA CYS A 35 -17.45 -3.81 -9.52
C CYS A 35 -17.22 -3.84 -11.05
N ALA A 36 -17.17 -5.05 -11.64
CA ALA A 36 -16.99 -5.25 -13.09
C ALA A 36 -17.89 -4.31 -13.92
N GLY A 37 -17.26 -3.37 -14.64
CA GLY A 37 -17.92 -2.45 -15.57
C GLY A 37 -18.26 -1.06 -15.03
N SER A 38 -17.96 -0.75 -13.76
CA SER A 38 -18.04 0.63 -13.24
C SER A 38 -16.76 1.41 -13.54
N GLU A 39 -16.86 2.72 -13.76
CA GLU A 39 -15.69 3.59 -13.75
C GLU A 39 -14.99 3.56 -12.38
N MET A 40 -13.67 3.74 -12.38
CA MET A 40 -12.89 3.87 -11.16
C MET A 40 -13.35 5.11 -10.39
N PRO A 41 -13.74 5.02 -9.10
CA PRO A 41 -14.15 6.18 -8.32
C PRO A 41 -13.07 7.27 -8.32
N ALA A 42 -13.46 8.54 -8.32
CA ALA A 42 -12.54 9.68 -8.47
C ALA A 42 -11.33 9.61 -7.52
N ARG A 43 -11.56 9.33 -6.23
CA ARG A 43 -10.48 9.19 -5.24
C ARG A 43 -9.55 8.01 -5.51
N VAL A 44 -10.08 6.91 -6.04
CA VAL A 44 -9.25 5.76 -6.44
C VAL A 44 -8.46 6.12 -7.69
N LYS A 45 -9.04 6.86 -8.63
CA LYS A 45 -8.34 7.34 -9.84
C LYS A 45 -7.21 8.31 -9.50
N GLU A 46 -7.39 9.19 -8.53
CA GLU A 46 -6.34 10.06 -7.99
C GLU A 46 -5.15 9.24 -7.43
N GLU A 47 -5.43 8.22 -6.63
CA GLU A 47 -4.39 7.32 -6.08
C GLU A 47 -3.71 6.49 -7.18
N PHE A 48 -4.48 5.96 -8.12
CA PHE A 48 -3.96 5.23 -9.27
C PHE A 48 -3.00 6.09 -10.10
N THR A 49 -3.43 7.29 -10.50
CA THR A 49 -2.64 8.22 -11.31
C THR A 49 -1.41 8.73 -10.54
N SER A 50 -1.50 9.02 -9.23
CA SER A 50 -0.33 9.42 -8.44
C SER A 50 0.74 8.32 -8.37
N HIS A 51 0.33 7.05 -8.25
CA HIS A 51 1.28 5.92 -8.24
C HIS A 51 1.84 5.60 -9.63
N LEU A 52 1.08 5.82 -10.72
CA LEU A 52 1.60 5.76 -12.08
C LEU A 52 2.63 6.87 -12.36
N ASN A 53 2.38 8.08 -11.86
CA ASN A 53 3.34 9.18 -11.93
C ASN A 53 4.61 8.84 -11.12
N CYS A 54 4.46 8.29 -9.92
CA CYS A 54 5.59 7.78 -9.14
C CYS A 54 6.42 6.76 -9.94
N MET A 55 5.76 5.79 -10.59
CA MET A 55 6.46 4.81 -11.44
C MET A 55 7.17 5.48 -12.62
N THR A 56 6.54 6.46 -13.25
CA THR A 56 7.13 7.23 -14.36
C THR A 56 8.41 7.93 -13.93
N GLU A 57 8.39 8.65 -12.81
CA GLU A 57 9.56 9.35 -12.29
C GLU A 57 10.66 8.39 -11.82
N MET A 58 10.29 7.26 -11.21
CA MET A 58 11.26 6.20 -10.87
C MET A 58 11.91 5.57 -12.11
N THR A 59 11.14 5.33 -13.18
CA THR A 59 11.65 4.79 -14.45
C THR A 59 12.56 5.80 -15.16
N LYS A 60 12.19 7.08 -15.21
CA LYS A 60 13.06 8.15 -15.74
C LYS A 60 14.36 8.25 -14.95
N ALA A 61 14.27 8.24 -13.62
CA ALA A 61 15.44 8.27 -12.75
C ALA A 61 16.38 7.09 -13.01
N LEU A 62 15.83 5.90 -13.25
CA LEU A 62 16.62 4.71 -13.59
C LEU A 62 17.31 4.84 -14.95
N ALA A 63 16.63 5.38 -15.96
CA ALA A 63 17.21 5.65 -17.27
C ALA A 63 18.35 6.69 -17.22
N GLU A 64 18.19 7.74 -16.40
CA GLU A 64 19.22 8.75 -16.16
C GLU A 64 20.48 8.15 -15.50
N MET A 65 20.28 7.29 -14.51
CA MET A 65 21.39 6.64 -13.77
C MET A 65 22.13 5.63 -14.64
N SER A 66 21.39 4.89 -15.47
CA SER A 66 21.95 3.85 -16.33
C SER A 66 21.47 4.01 -17.77
N PRO A 67 22.23 4.75 -18.61
CA PRO A 67 21.87 5.00 -20.00
C PRO A 67 21.69 3.71 -20.84
N SER A 68 22.28 2.60 -20.39
CA SER A 68 22.10 1.28 -21.03
C SER A 68 20.68 0.72 -20.88
N LEU A 69 19.90 1.24 -19.94
CA LEU A 69 18.51 0.87 -19.70
C LEU A 69 17.50 1.77 -20.43
N CYS A 70 17.93 2.84 -21.10
CA CYS A 70 17.03 3.79 -21.76
C CYS A 70 16.01 3.11 -22.69
N PRO A 71 16.38 2.19 -23.60
CA PRO A 71 15.41 1.59 -24.51
C PRO A 71 14.29 0.84 -23.78
N GLU A 72 14.62 0.10 -22.73
CA GLU A 72 13.64 -0.61 -21.92
C GLU A 72 12.84 0.35 -21.03
N CYS A 73 13.48 1.37 -20.47
CA CYS A 73 12.79 2.39 -19.69
C CYS A 73 11.78 3.17 -20.55
N ASP A 74 12.14 3.57 -21.75
CA ASP A 74 11.24 4.23 -22.71
C ASP A 74 10.05 3.33 -23.05
N ALA A 75 10.27 2.03 -23.24
CA ALA A 75 9.20 1.07 -23.44
C ALA A 75 8.27 0.97 -22.22
N ILE A 76 8.81 0.97 -21.00
CA ILE A 76 8.01 0.98 -19.76
C ILE A 76 7.22 2.29 -19.64
N LEU A 77 7.82 3.44 -19.94
CA LEU A 77 7.16 4.75 -19.89
C LEU A 77 5.97 4.81 -20.85
N GLU A 78 6.11 4.30 -22.07
CA GLU A 78 4.99 4.21 -23.01
C GLU A 78 3.88 3.27 -22.51
N ARG A 79 4.22 2.20 -21.79
CA ARG A 79 3.23 1.32 -21.16
C ARG A 79 2.50 1.99 -20.00
N ILE A 80 3.19 2.77 -19.17
CA ILE A 80 2.57 3.55 -18.09
C ILE A 80 1.59 4.56 -18.67
N LYS A 81 1.98 5.26 -19.75
CA LYS A 81 1.11 6.22 -20.44
C LYS A 81 -0.14 5.55 -21.00
N LYS A 82 0.00 4.38 -21.65
CA LYS A 82 -1.15 3.60 -22.13
C LYS A 82 -2.08 3.18 -20.99
N LEU A 83 -1.50 2.73 -19.87
CA LEU A 83 -2.26 2.31 -18.71
C LEU A 83 -3.03 3.46 -18.05
N ASP A 84 -2.46 4.67 -17.99
CA ASP A 84 -3.15 5.85 -17.45
C ASP A 84 -4.36 6.28 -18.30
N GLN A 85 -4.24 6.11 -19.63
CA GLN A 85 -5.24 6.42 -20.64
C GLN A 85 -6.26 5.30 -20.88
N ALA A 86 -6.05 4.11 -20.32
CA ALA A 86 -6.89 2.96 -20.58
C ALA A 86 -8.28 3.10 -19.93
N GLU A 87 -9.31 2.74 -20.70
CA GLU A 87 -10.68 2.61 -20.19
C GLU A 87 -10.81 1.40 -19.27
N SER A 88 -11.84 1.41 -18.42
CA SER A 88 -12.11 0.35 -17.43
C SER A 88 -12.06 -1.07 -18.02
N ALA A 89 -12.57 -1.27 -19.24
CA ALA A 89 -12.59 -2.57 -19.91
C ALA A 89 -11.19 -3.09 -20.27
N ALA A 90 -10.23 -2.19 -20.55
CA ALA A 90 -8.87 -2.53 -20.98
C ALA A 90 -7.86 -2.51 -19.82
N LEU A 91 -8.19 -1.89 -18.68
CA LEU A 91 -7.27 -1.74 -17.53
C LEU A 91 -6.63 -3.06 -17.09
N CYS A 92 -7.39 -4.15 -17.10
CA CYS A 92 -6.91 -5.46 -16.69
C CYS A 92 -5.79 -6.00 -17.61
N GLU A 93 -5.98 -5.86 -18.92
CA GLU A 93 -5.04 -6.31 -19.95
C GLU A 93 -3.80 -5.40 -19.98
N GLU A 94 -4.00 -4.09 -19.95
CA GLU A 94 -2.90 -3.11 -19.97
C GLU A 94 -2.04 -3.21 -18.71
N THR A 95 -2.65 -3.42 -17.54
CA THR A 95 -1.90 -3.64 -16.29
C THR A 95 -1.09 -4.94 -16.35
N SER A 96 -1.66 -6.00 -16.92
CA SER A 96 -0.94 -7.28 -17.10
C SER A 96 0.25 -7.13 -18.05
N THR A 97 0.07 -6.37 -19.13
CA THR A 97 1.12 -6.09 -20.11
C THR A 97 2.23 -5.23 -19.53
N PHE A 98 1.88 -4.18 -18.81
CA PHE A 98 2.83 -3.35 -18.06
C PHE A 98 3.62 -4.20 -17.06
N ASN A 99 2.93 -5.03 -16.28
CA ASN A 99 3.54 -5.90 -15.27
C ASN A 99 4.57 -6.85 -15.88
N LEU A 100 4.21 -7.52 -16.97
CA LEU A 100 5.09 -8.43 -17.69
C LEU A 100 6.31 -7.70 -18.24
N ALA A 101 6.13 -6.52 -18.83
CA ALA A 101 7.23 -5.73 -19.36
C ALA A 101 8.22 -5.31 -18.26
N LEU A 102 7.71 -4.88 -17.10
CA LEU A 102 8.55 -4.51 -15.96
C LEU A 102 9.35 -5.71 -15.45
N GLU A 103 8.72 -6.87 -15.29
CA GLU A 103 9.40 -8.10 -14.89
C GLU A 103 10.48 -8.50 -15.90
N GLN A 104 10.18 -8.45 -17.20
CA GLN A 104 11.12 -8.77 -18.27
C GLN A 104 12.32 -7.82 -18.29
N MET A 105 12.10 -6.52 -18.13
CA MET A 105 13.19 -5.55 -18.02
C MET A 105 14.07 -5.87 -16.81
N CYS A 106 13.48 -6.05 -15.62
CA CYS A 106 14.23 -6.37 -14.40
C CYS A 106 14.94 -7.73 -14.49
N GLN A 107 14.41 -8.70 -15.23
CA GLN A 107 15.05 -10.00 -15.41
C GLN A 107 16.21 -9.92 -16.41
N LYS A 108 16.01 -9.25 -17.54
CA LYS A 108 17.04 -9.03 -18.57
C LYS A 108 18.22 -8.23 -18.03
N HIS A 109 17.91 -7.19 -17.26
CA HIS A 109 18.86 -6.21 -16.75
C HIS A 109 19.03 -6.31 -15.23
N LYS A 110 18.97 -7.52 -14.68
CA LYS A 110 18.92 -7.78 -13.24
C LYS A 110 20.03 -7.10 -12.45
N THR A 111 21.27 -7.20 -12.91
CA THR A 111 22.44 -6.62 -12.23
C THR A 111 22.39 -5.09 -12.25
N PRO A 112 22.37 -4.40 -13.41
CA PRO A 112 22.39 -2.94 -13.43
C PRO A 112 21.17 -2.34 -12.72
N VAL A 113 19.97 -2.88 -12.93
CA VAL A 113 18.75 -2.39 -12.27
C VAL A 113 18.87 -2.48 -10.74
N ARG A 114 19.40 -3.59 -10.21
CA ARG A 114 19.59 -3.77 -8.76
C ARG A 114 20.68 -2.87 -8.20
N GLU A 115 21.77 -2.68 -8.93
CA GLU A 115 22.89 -1.83 -8.51
C GLU A 115 22.44 -0.37 -8.40
N GLU A 116 21.75 0.16 -9.41
CA GLU A 116 21.23 1.53 -9.37
C GLU A 116 20.20 1.73 -8.26
N CYS A 117 19.24 0.80 -8.14
CA CYS A 117 18.23 0.88 -7.08
C CYS A 117 18.86 0.85 -5.68
N ARG A 118 19.96 0.13 -5.50
CA ARG A 118 20.69 0.06 -4.23
C ARG A 118 21.54 1.30 -3.99
N ALA A 119 22.28 1.75 -4.99
CA ALA A 119 23.15 2.92 -4.91
C ALA A 119 22.35 4.21 -4.69
N HIS A 120 21.15 4.28 -5.27
CA HIS A 120 20.32 5.49 -5.28
C HIS A 120 19.01 5.32 -4.51
N GLY A 121 18.98 4.44 -3.50
CA GLY A 121 17.76 4.15 -2.72
C GLY A 121 17.07 5.39 -2.14
N PHE A 122 17.83 6.43 -1.78
CA PHE A 122 17.28 7.71 -1.31
C PHE A 122 16.51 8.47 -2.42
N LYS A 123 17.01 8.49 -3.67
CA LYS A 123 16.32 9.15 -4.79
C LYS A 123 14.97 8.48 -5.06
N PHE A 124 14.89 7.15 -5.04
CA PHE A 124 13.62 6.43 -5.19
C PHE A 124 12.64 6.68 -4.04
N ARG A 125 13.13 6.72 -2.79
CA ARG A 125 12.30 7.08 -1.63
C ARG A 125 11.73 8.50 -1.75
N ASP A 126 12.56 9.44 -2.16
CA ASP A 126 12.16 10.85 -2.25
C ASP A 126 11.16 11.06 -3.39
N ILE A 127 11.33 10.37 -4.53
CA ILE A 127 10.32 10.30 -5.61
C ILE A 127 9.00 9.77 -5.08
N TYR A 128 9.02 8.67 -4.31
CA TYR A 128 7.79 8.11 -3.75
C TYR A 128 7.07 9.11 -2.87
N ARG A 129 7.79 9.74 -1.93
CA ARG A 129 7.24 10.69 -0.96
C ARG A 129 6.78 12.00 -1.58
N SER A 130 7.32 12.40 -2.73
CA SER A 130 6.88 13.61 -3.45
C SER A 130 5.72 13.35 -4.42
N SER A 131 5.56 12.10 -4.88
CA SER A 131 4.56 11.75 -5.90
C SER A 131 3.26 11.23 -5.30
N VAL A 132 3.33 10.51 -4.19
CA VAL A 132 2.18 9.83 -3.58
C VAL A 132 1.60 10.67 -2.45
N HIS A 133 0.27 10.79 -2.41
CA HIS A 133 -0.43 11.53 -1.36
C HIS A 133 -0.29 10.87 0.01
N VAL A 134 -0.41 11.70 1.05
CA VAL A 134 -0.37 11.23 2.41
C VAL A 134 -1.61 10.40 2.71
N LYS A 135 -1.43 9.09 2.84
CA LYS A 135 -2.52 8.13 3.07
C LYS A 135 -2.88 8.18 4.53
N LYS A 136 -3.63 9.17 5.01
CA LYS A 136 -4.02 9.30 6.43
C LYS A 136 -4.68 8.00 6.90
N LEU A 137 -3.93 7.16 7.60
CA LEU A 137 -4.31 5.82 8.03
C LEU A 137 -3.97 5.64 9.51
N ALA A 138 -4.72 4.79 10.19
CA ALA A 138 -4.51 4.50 11.61
C ALA A 138 -4.21 3.00 11.79
N LEU A 139 -2.98 2.69 12.19
CA LEU A 139 -2.52 1.34 12.50
C LEU A 139 -2.61 1.12 14.01
N ILE A 140 -3.28 0.06 14.46
CA ILE A 140 -3.50 -0.18 15.90
C ILE A 140 -2.72 -1.41 16.35
N TYR A 141 -1.64 -1.17 17.06
CA TYR A 141 -0.79 -2.19 17.65
C TYR A 141 -1.31 -2.54 19.04
N GLU A 142 -1.76 -3.77 19.27
CA GLU A 142 -2.50 -4.15 20.48
C GLU A 142 -1.67 -4.26 21.78
N ASP A 143 -0.34 -4.19 21.72
CA ASP A 143 0.54 -4.35 22.90
C ASP A 143 1.04 -3.02 23.45
N GLU A 144 1.61 -3.05 24.66
CA GLU A 144 2.30 -1.88 25.25
C GLU A 144 3.39 -1.35 24.29
N ILE A 145 3.68 -0.05 24.37
CA ILE A 145 4.79 0.56 23.62
C ILE A 145 6.10 -0.12 24.06
N THR A 146 6.57 -1.03 23.23
CA THR A 146 7.77 -1.82 23.41
C THR A 146 8.74 -1.55 22.26
N ASP A 147 9.96 -2.09 22.34
CA ASP A 147 10.96 -2.05 21.25
C ASP A 147 10.41 -2.54 19.90
N ARG A 148 9.34 -3.35 19.90
CA ARG A 148 8.67 -3.85 18.70
C ARG A 148 7.90 -2.78 17.95
N VAL A 149 7.24 -1.85 18.64
CA VAL A 149 6.52 -0.73 18.02
C VAL A 149 7.51 0.21 17.35
N SER A 150 8.61 0.51 18.05
CA SER A 150 9.72 1.28 17.49
C SER A 150 10.31 0.59 16.26
N SER A 151 10.55 -0.72 16.33
CA SER A 151 11.03 -1.51 15.18
C SER A 151 10.06 -1.50 14.01
N LEU A 152 8.74 -1.57 14.25
CA LEU A 152 7.72 -1.50 13.20
C LEU A 152 7.66 -0.12 12.56
N LYS A 153 7.74 0.95 13.38
CA LYS A 153 7.86 2.33 12.90
C LYS A 153 9.09 2.45 12.00
N ASP A 154 10.24 1.95 12.43
CA ASP A 154 11.48 2.00 11.66
C ASP A 154 11.34 1.23 10.34
N ILE A 155 10.70 0.05 10.35
CA ILE A 155 10.40 -0.70 9.13
C ILE A 155 9.48 0.10 8.20
N LEU A 156 8.41 0.70 8.71
CA LEU A 156 7.47 1.48 7.91
C LEU A 156 8.13 2.74 7.31
N CYS A 157 8.92 3.45 8.11
CA CYS A 157 9.62 4.67 7.70
C CYS A 157 10.78 4.39 6.75
N GLU A 158 11.69 3.50 7.15
CA GLU A 158 12.94 3.26 6.43
C GLU A 158 12.79 2.29 5.28
N LYS A 159 11.96 1.25 5.45
CA LYS A 159 11.83 0.16 4.47
C LYS A 159 10.55 0.25 3.65
N CYS A 160 9.53 1.00 4.08
CA CYS A 160 8.26 1.12 3.34
C CYS A 160 7.95 2.56 2.87
N TYR A 161 8.83 3.52 3.16
CA TYR A 161 8.80 4.92 2.71
C TYR A 161 7.68 5.79 3.26
N TYR A 162 6.96 5.31 4.27
CA TYR A 162 5.90 6.08 4.89
C TYR A 162 6.44 7.10 5.89
N ASP A 163 5.62 8.07 6.23
CA ASP A 163 5.76 8.90 7.43
C ASP A 163 4.84 8.39 8.53
N VAL A 164 5.39 8.15 9.72
CA VAL A 164 4.66 7.48 10.81
C VAL A 164 4.78 8.31 12.09
N GLU A 165 3.65 8.76 12.61
CA GLU A 165 3.53 9.31 13.95
C GLU A 165 3.14 8.21 14.95
N LEU A 166 3.70 8.27 16.16
CA LEU A 166 3.25 7.45 17.29
C LEU A 166 2.24 8.27 18.08
N LYS A 167 1.07 7.69 18.36
CA LYS A 167 0.02 8.35 19.12
C LYS A 167 -0.50 7.47 20.24
N SER A 168 -0.83 8.10 21.37
CA SER A 168 -1.52 7.44 22.48
C SER A 168 -3.01 7.30 22.17
N GLU A 169 -3.70 6.46 22.96
CA GLU A 169 -5.16 6.30 22.87
C GLU A 169 -5.92 7.61 23.14
N GLU A 170 -5.39 8.46 24.03
CA GLU A 170 -5.99 9.75 24.38
C GLU A 170 -5.92 10.75 23.21
N SER A 171 -4.84 10.71 22.42
CA SER A 171 -4.64 11.58 21.26
C SER A 171 -5.58 11.28 20.09
N LEU A 172 -6.18 10.08 20.02
CA LEU A 172 -7.17 9.72 18.99
C LEU A 172 -8.40 10.62 18.98
N LYS A 173 -8.79 11.07 20.18
CA LYS A 173 -10.04 11.79 20.38
C LYS A 173 -9.88 13.28 20.13
N SER A 174 -8.65 13.79 20.16
CA SER A 174 -8.37 15.23 20.20
C SER A 174 -7.49 15.75 19.05
N GLU A 175 -6.65 14.91 18.43
CA GLU A 175 -5.67 15.37 17.45
C GLU A 175 -5.80 14.71 16.07
N PRO A 176 -5.96 15.48 14.99
CA PRO A 176 -6.04 14.93 13.64
C PRO A 176 -4.72 14.22 13.25
N VAL A 177 -4.82 13.13 12.49
CA VAL A 177 -3.66 12.42 11.94
C VAL A 177 -2.91 13.31 10.96
N ARG A 178 -1.62 13.57 11.21
CA ARG A 178 -0.79 14.48 10.41
C ARG A 178 0.13 13.77 9.42
N SER A 179 0.57 12.55 9.74
CA SER A 179 1.45 11.71 8.91
C SER A 179 0.65 10.73 8.04
N ASP A 180 1.34 9.91 7.24
CA ASP A 180 0.69 8.79 6.53
C ASP A 180 0.05 7.87 7.55
N PHE A 181 0.76 7.52 8.61
CA PHE A 181 0.21 6.67 9.65
C PHE A 181 0.23 7.31 11.02
N ALA A 182 -0.81 7.03 11.79
CA ALA A 182 -0.71 7.00 13.23
C ALA A 182 -0.63 5.55 13.71
N LEU A 183 0.46 5.19 14.38
CA LEU A 183 0.61 3.95 15.13
C LEU A 183 0.07 4.16 16.55
N TYR A 184 -0.93 3.38 16.92
CA TYR A 184 -1.55 3.41 18.23
C TYR A 184 -1.12 2.20 19.05
N ALA A 185 -0.74 2.44 20.30
CA ALA A 185 -0.48 1.40 21.29
C ALA A 185 -1.48 1.58 22.45
N PRO A 186 -2.57 0.80 22.51
CA PRO A 186 -3.52 0.84 23.61
C PRO A 186 -2.83 0.42 24.91
N THR A 187 -3.24 1.05 26.01
CA THR A 187 -2.94 0.56 27.37
C THR A 187 -3.96 -0.48 27.86
N SER A 188 -4.98 -0.79 27.06
CA SER A 188 -6.02 -1.79 27.37
C SER A 188 -6.43 -2.57 26.13
N LEU A 189 -6.92 -3.81 26.30
CA LEU A 189 -7.38 -4.68 25.20
C LEU A 189 -8.28 -3.89 24.23
N PRO A 190 -7.94 -3.78 22.94
CA PRO A 190 -8.67 -2.98 21.96
C PRO A 190 -10.04 -3.61 21.72
N GLY A 191 -10.99 -3.18 22.54
CA GLY A 191 -12.37 -3.61 22.52
C GLY A 191 -13.24 -2.39 22.84
N GLN A 192 -14.16 -2.07 21.93
CA GLN A 192 -15.06 -0.91 21.93
C GLN A 192 -14.46 0.46 21.57
N VAL A 193 -13.50 1.02 22.33
CA VAL A 193 -13.17 2.48 22.23
C VAL A 193 -12.76 2.95 20.83
N TYR A 194 -11.99 2.12 20.11
CA TYR A 194 -11.56 2.42 18.74
C TYR A 194 -12.70 2.33 17.72
N LEU A 195 -13.56 1.31 17.85
CA LEU A 195 -14.69 1.10 16.95
C LEU A 195 -15.75 2.20 17.09
N ASP A 196 -15.89 2.75 18.30
CA ASP A 196 -16.90 3.75 18.62
C ASP A 196 -16.42 5.20 18.34
N GLY A 197 -15.11 5.48 18.39
CA GLY A 197 -14.54 6.83 18.23
C GLY A 197 -14.13 7.21 16.81
N LEU A 198 -13.73 6.24 15.98
CA LEU A 198 -13.11 6.48 14.66
C LEU A 198 -14.07 6.94 13.53
N PRO A 199 -15.38 6.60 13.52
CA PRO A 199 -16.31 7.11 12.49
C PRO A 199 -16.41 8.65 12.44
N ASN A 200 -16.13 9.33 13.55
CA ASN A 200 -16.20 10.80 13.62
C ASN A 200 -14.99 11.51 12.97
N ALA A 201 -13.89 10.79 12.69
CA ALA A 201 -12.65 11.41 12.22
C ALA A 201 -12.62 11.72 10.71
N LYS A 202 -13.57 11.20 9.91
CA LYS A 202 -13.58 11.32 8.43
C LYS A 202 -12.27 10.87 7.74
N VAL A 203 -11.49 10.00 8.39
CA VAL A 203 -10.23 9.46 7.87
C VAL A 203 -10.45 8.02 7.40
N PRO A 204 -9.98 7.61 6.21
CA PRO A 204 -9.97 6.22 5.78
C PRO A 204 -9.29 5.34 6.83
N LEU A 205 -10.05 4.44 7.45
CA LEU A 205 -9.51 3.60 8.52
C LEU A 205 -9.12 2.23 7.96
N LEU A 206 -7.83 1.90 8.03
CA LEU A 206 -7.35 0.53 7.88
C LEU A 206 -6.88 0.01 9.23
N LEU A 207 -7.74 -0.73 9.93
CA LEU A 207 -7.35 -1.37 11.17
C LEU A 207 -6.49 -2.60 10.86
N MET A 208 -5.19 -2.50 11.15
CA MET A 208 -4.30 -3.64 11.16
C MET A 208 -3.95 -3.99 12.59
N VAL A 209 -4.29 -5.21 13.02
CA VAL A 209 -3.95 -5.73 14.35
C VAL A 209 -2.83 -6.75 14.19
N ASP A 210 -1.70 -6.53 14.87
CA ASP A 210 -0.63 -7.51 15.00
C ASP A 210 -0.84 -8.39 16.24
N LEU A 211 -1.05 -9.69 16.02
CA LEU A 211 -1.16 -10.66 17.11
C LEU A 211 0.21 -11.15 17.63
N GLY A 212 1.31 -10.75 17.00
CA GLY A 212 2.66 -11.11 17.40
C GLY A 212 2.91 -12.63 17.42
N LYS A 213 3.85 -13.05 18.30
CA LYS A 213 4.18 -14.46 18.56
C LYS A 213 3.04 -15.28 19.19
N LYS A 214 1.91 -14.65 19.57
CA LYS A 214 0.79 -15.35 20.21
C LYS A 214 0.05 -16.30 19.28
N LEU A 215 0.32 -16.29 17.98
CA LEU A 215 -0.28 -17.23 17.03
C LEU A 215 0.25 -18.65 17.16
N GLU A 216 1.51 -18.81 17.56
CA GLU A 216 2.09 -20.14 17.84
C GLU A 216 1.50 -20.73 19.14
N GLU A 217 0.93 -19.88 20.01
CA GLU A 217 0.32 -20.23 21.31
C GLU A 217 -1.16 -19.79 21.39
N CYS A 218 -1.85 -19.69 20.25
CA CYS A 218 -3.16 -19.04 20.19
C CYS A 218 -4.24 -19.88 20.86
N SER A 219 -4.93 -19.31 21.85
CA SER A 219 -6.09 -19.95 22.45
C SER A 219 -7.29 -19.95 21.47
N ILE A 220 -8.25 -20.86 21.68
CA ILE A 220 -9.51 -20.87 20.91
C ILE A 220 -10.27 -19.54 21.05
N ALA A 221 -10.13 -18.85 22.18
CA ALA A 221 -10.75 -17.54 22.41
C ALA A 221 -10.13 -16.45 21.53
N ASP A 222 -8.81 -16.48 21.34
CA ASP A 222 -8.08 -15.56 20.47
C ASP A 222 -8.45 -15.79 19.01
N LEU A 223 -8.47 -17.06 18.54
CA LEU A 223 -8.92 -17.39 17.19
C LEU A 223 -10.34 -16.89 16.91
N ARG A 224 -11.28 -17.07 17.85
CA ARG A 224 -12.65 -16.53 17.73
C ARG A 224 -12.70 -15.01 17.69
N ARG A 225 -11.75 -14.32 18.31
CA ARG A 225 -11.62 -12.86 18.24
C ARG A 225 -11.08 -12.43 16.88
N VAL A 226 -10.05 -13.11 16.36
CA VAL A 226 -9.54 -12.91 14.99
C VAL A 226 -10.65 -13.05 13.96
N PHE A 227 -11.42 -14.13 14.04
CA PHE A 227 -12.56 -14.36 13.14
C PHE A 227 -13.62 -13.26 13.24
N ARG A 228 -13.88 -12.72 14.45
CA ARG A 228 -14.80 -11.59 14.63
C ARG A 228 -14.29 -10.29 14.01
N HIS A 229 -12.97 -10.05 14.04
CA HIS A 229 -12.37 -8.90 13.37
C HIS A 229 -12.43 -9.06 11.84
N GLN A 230 -12.09 -10.23 11.31
CA GLN A 230 -12.21 -10.52 9.88
C GLN A 230 -13.66 -10.41 9.36
N GLN A 231 -14.66 -10.81 10.16
CA GLN A 231 -16.08 -10.61 9.85
C GLN A 231 -16.51 -9.14 9.83
N ARG A 232 -15.68 -8.22 10.33
CA ARG A 232 -15.90 -6.77 10.34
C ARG A 232 -15.00 -6.03 9.35
N ASP A 233 -14.46 -6.72 8.35
CA ASP A 233 -13.51 -6.19 7.36
C ASP A 233 -12.22 -5.61 7.97
N ILE A 234 -11.79 -6.15 9.12
CA ILE A 234 -10.54 -5.77 9.77
C ILE A 234 -9.46 -6.75 9.35
N ASP A 235 -8.45 -6.24 8.64
CA ASP A 235 -7.40 -7.03 8.01
C ASP A 235 -6.28 -7.32 9.03
N MET A 236 -6.01 -8.61 9.28
CA MET A 236 -5.10 -9.04 10.34
C MET A 236 -3.69 -9.27 9.79
N LEU A 237 -2.68 -8.78 10.51
CA LEU A 237 -1.27 -8.91 10.15
C LEU A 237 -0.57 -9.80 11.19
N TYR A 238 0.21 -10.79 10.75
CA TYR A 238 0.97 -11.67 11.64
C TYR A 238 2.49 -11.53 11.49
N SER A 239 3.17 -11.15 12.57
CA SER A 239 4.63 -11.04 12.69
C SER A 239 5.35 -12.40 12.57
N PRO A 240 6.62 -12.47 12.11
CA PRO A 240 7.45 -11.35 11.63
C PRO A 240 7.03 -10.90 10.23
N PHE A 241 7.06 -9.59 9.99
CA PHE A 241 6.62 -8.99 8.74
C PHE A 241 7.76 -8.78 7.74
N PRO A 242 7.78 -9.52 6.62
CA PRO A 242 8.56 -9.06 5.48
C PRO A 242 8.01 -7.68 5.06
N PRO A 243 8.85 -6.63 4.91
CA PRO A 243 8.41 -5.29 4.52
C PRO A 243 7.48 -5.32 3.30
N ILE A 244 7.75 -6.25 2.37
CA ILE A 244 6.95 -6.44 1.17
C ILE A 244 5.47 -6.77 1.45
N ARG A 245 5.18 -7.63 2.41
CA ARG A 245 3.78 -7.98 2.75
C ARG A 245 3.09 -6.84 3.46
N LEU A 246 3.83 -6.09 4.28
CA LEU A 246 3.31 -4.99 5.07
C LEU A 246 2.79 -3.85 4.18
N PHE A 247 3.62 -3.33 3.27
CA PHE A 247 3.18 -2.22 2.41
C PHE A 247 2.08 -2.64 1.42
N GLN A 248 2.15 -3.87 0.91
CA GLN A 248 1.11 -4.43 0.05
C GLN A 248 -0.24 -4.43 0.74
N LYS A 249 -0.29 -4.92 1.98
CA LYS A 249 -1.52 -5.01 2.76
C LYS A 249 -2.09 -3.64 3.10
N VAL A 250 -1.23 -2.69 3.48
CA VAL A 250 -1.66 -1.31 3.72
C VAL A 250 -2.30 -0.71 2.46
N ASP A 251 -1.59 -0.75 1.34
CA ASP A 251 -1.99 -0.09 0.09
C ASP A 251 -3.28 -0.70 -0.48
N ILE A 252 -3.39 -2.04 -0.47
CA ILE A 252 -4.58 -2.75 -0.93
C ILE A 252 -5.79 -2.35 -0.08
N GLY A 253 -5.67 -2.45 1.25
CA GLY A 253 -6.79 -2.17 2.13
C GLY A 253 -7.24 -0.71 2.09
N TYR A 254 -6.32 0.23 1.88
CA TYR A 254 -6.66 1.64 1.67
C TYR A 254 -7.50 1.84 0.40
N ILE A 255 -7.11 1.20 -0.72
CA ILE A 255 -7.87 1.28 -1.97
C ILE A 255 -9.24 0.60 -1.85
N GLU A 256 -9.32 -0.56 -1.20
CA GLU A 256 -10.60 -1.23 -0.91
C GLU A 256 -11.53 -0.33 -0.08
N HIS A 257 -10.99 0.38 0.92
CA HIS A 257 -11.75 1.37 1.68
C HIS A 257 -12.27 2.50 0.78
N LEU A 258 -11.44 3.04 -0.12
CA LEU A 258 -11.85 4.08 -1.06
C LEU A 258 -12.92 3.59 -2.03
N TYR A 259 -12.91 2.32 -2.43
CA TYR A 259 -14.02 1.73 -3.20
C TYR A 259 -15.32 1.68 -2.39
N LYS A 260 -15.27 1.21 -1.15
CA LYS A 260 -16.45 1.08 -0.27
C LYS A 260 -17.09 2.43 0.08
N HIS A 261 -16.27 3.45 0.33
CA HIS A 261 -16.74 4.74 0.86
C HIS A 261 -16.68 5.90 -0.14
N GLY A 262 -15.85 5.81 -1.18
CA GLY A 262 -15.68 6.86 -2.19
C GLY A 262 -16.91 7.09 -3.08
N ALA A 263 -17.81 6.10 -3.19
CA ALA A 263 -19.07 6.25 -3.93
C ALA A 263 -20.10 7.17 -3.23
N THR A 264 -19.94 7.44 -1.93
CA THR A 264 -20.90 8.24 -1.14
C THR A 264 -20.58 9.75 -1.11
N GLY A 265 -19.56 10.19 -1.86
CA GLY A 265 -19.03 11.56 -1.84
C GLY A 265 -19.78 12.61 -2.68
N THR A 266 -20.95 12.31 -3.25
CA THR A 266 -21.83 13.32 -3.85
C THR A 266 -22.99 13.62 -2.90
N GLY A 267 -22.78 14.51 -1.95
CA GLY A 267 -23.83 14.89 -1.02
C GLY A 267 -23.41 15.88 0.07
N ASN A 268 -22.96 17.07 -0.33
CA ASN A 268 -23.53 18.37 0.06
C ASN A 268 -22.48 19.48 0.16
N VAL A 269 -22.88 20.57 -0.49
CA VAL A 269 -22.51 21.97 -0.30
C VAL A 269 -22.46 22.34 1.17
#